data_AF-A0A9D2RQY7-F1
#
_entry.id   AF-A0A9D2RQY7-F1
#
_cell.length_a   1.000
_cell.length_b   1.000
_cell.length_c   1.000
_cell.angle_alpha   90.00
_cell.angle_beta   90.00
_cell.angle_gamma   90.00
#
_symmetry.space_group_name_H-M   'P 1'
#
loop_
_entity.id
_entity.type
_entity.pdbx_description
1 polymer ?
#
loop_
_entity_poly.entity_id
_entity_poly.type
_entity_poly.pdbx_seq_one_letter_code
_entity_poly.pdbx_strand_id
1 'polypeptide(L)'
;MYPVRLLFGLLGGLFLYLAVRWRRDAGAWAGARLLRARVTAVRYGEVWEDGTTVDDARSTARVTAAFTWEGREYLEERTYQGIREAPAVGDVLPILLDPETGAWAPRTEVRHHWLLMGALAAVCLATALVFTLGGDRAAAELTAFRVGAPSLTACVFLAAMGALCGLGAWVCVRFLMPMGLRPVVYPLAWGLARALGRGEPVEARCLGVVCQRDSDGAPSYFPYFAWKGPAGEVRWCAPDAMGRRRYRAGTTYRLYRDGRTGRLLRPPTGREIAAVPLALLPLLFFGMMTLSMLLSAAGLLLCAALSAPLP
;
A
#
# COMPACT_ATOMS: atom_id res chain seq x y z
N MET A 1 38.24 2.97 -1.17
CA MET A 1 37.18 1.95 -0.94
C MET A 1 36.62 1.90 0.49
N TYR A 2 37.30 2.51 1.49
CA TYR A 2 36.81 2.59 2.87
C TYR A 2 35.37 3.14 3.05
N PRO A 3 34.94 4.23 2.38
CA PRO A 3 33.61 4.78 2.60
C PRO A 3 32.48 3.86 2.10
N VAL A 4 32.74 3.09 1.03
CA VAL A 4 31.76 2.16 0.44
C VAL A 4 31.51 0.98 1.36
N ARG A 5 32.57 0.40 1.95
CA ARG A 5 32.46 -0.70 2.93
C ARG A 5 31.67 -0.28 4.16
N LEU A 6 32.00 0.89 4.69
CA LEU A 6 31.40 1.44 5.91
C LEU A 6 29.92 1.77 5.67
N LEU A 7 29.58 2.33 4.51
CA LEU A 7 28.20 2.59 4.11
C LEU A 7 27.36 1.30 4.00
N PHE A 8 27.82 0.29 3.26
CA PHE A 8 27.09 -0.97 3.12
C PHE A 8 26.99 -1.76 4.43
N GLY A 9 28.03 -1.70 5.28
CA GLY A 9 28.01 -2.29 6.62
C GLY A 9 26.98 -1.62 7.53
N LEU A 10 26.94 -0.28 7.57
CA LEU A 10 25.97 0.48 8.35
C LEU A 10 24.53 0.27 7.87
N LEU A 11 24.31 0.32 6.55
CA LEU A 11 23.00 0.04 5.96
C LEU A 11 22.55 -1.40 6.24
N GLY A 12 23.46 -2.37 6.10
CA GLY A 12 23.19 -3.77 6.42
C GLY A 12 22.80 -3.97 7.89
N GLY A 13 23.54 -3.35 8.81
CA GLY A 13 23.22 -3.36 10.24
C GLY A 13 21.87 -2.70 10.55
N LEU A 14 21.56 -1.56 9.95
CA LEU A 14 20.28 -0.87 10.11
C LEU A 14 19.11 -1.73 9.59
N PHE A 15 19.21 -2.28 8.38
CA PHE A 15 18.17 -3.15 7.82
C PHE A 15 17.99 -4.42 8.63
N LEU A 16 19.07 -5.01 9.15
CA LEU A 16 19.00 -6.17 10.02
C LEU A 16 18.29 -5.84 11.34
N TYR A 17 18.63 -4.70 11.95
CA TYR A 17 17.96 -4.21 13.15
C TYR A 17 16.45 -4.02 12.91
N LEU A 18 16.07 -3.36 11.81
CA LEU A 18 14.66 -3.19 11.42
C LEU A 18 13.98 -4.52 11.17
N ALA A 19 14.63 -5.46 10.49
CA ALA A 19 14.10 -6.80 10.24
C ALA A 19 13.85 -7.56 11.54
N VAL A 20 14.80 -7.54 12.49
CA VAL A 20 14.66 -8.20 13.80
C VAL A 20 13.56 -7.55 14.63
N ARG A 21 13.53 -6.21 14.69
CA ARG A 21 12.49 -5.47 15.42
C ARG A 21 11.11 -5.80 14.87
N TRP A 22 10.90 -5.65 13.56
CA TRP A 22 9.61 -5.93 12.94
C TRP A 22 9.23 -7.40 12.95
N ARG A 23 10.22 -8.32 12.94
CA ARG A 23 9.96 -9.75 13.14
C ARG A 23 9.49 -10.04 14.57
N ARG A 24 10.04 -9.37 15.59
CA ARG A 24 9.55 -9.52 16.98
C ARG A 24 8.12 -9.00 17.11
N ASP A 25 7.86 -7.82 16.53
CA ASP A 25 6.51 -7.22 16.52
C ASP A 25 5.51 -8.13 15.77
N ALA A 26 5.91 -8.75 14.66
CA ALA A 26 5.10 -9.73 13.94
C ALA A 26 5.01 -11.09 14.66
N GLY A 27 6.03 -11.45 15.43
CA GLY A 27 6.10 -12.68 16.22
C GLY A 27 5.10 -12.69 17.38
N ALA A 28 4.71 -11.52 17.90
CA ALA A 28 3.59 -11.39 18.82
C ALA A 28 2.25 -11.86 18.21
N TRP A 29 2.17 -11.95 16.88
CA TRP A 29 1.02 -12.46 16.13
C TRP A 29 1.26 -13.86 15.55
N ALA A 30 2.32 -14.55 15.98
CA ALA A 30 2.60 -15.91 15.54
C ALA A 30 1.50 -16.86 16.05
N GLY A 31 0.79 -17.53 15.15
CA GLY A 31 -0.38 -18.35 15.50
C GLY A 31 -1.72 -17.63 15.44
N ALA A 32 -1.73 -16.31 15.16
CA ALA A 32 -2.95 -15.55 14.98
C ALA A 32 -3.76 -16.07 13.78
N ARG A 33 -5.09 -16.12 13.92
CA ARG A 33 -6.00 -16.56 12.87
C ARG A 33 -6.46 -15.37 12.04
N LEU A 34 -6.46 -15.55 10.72
CA LEU A 34 -6.99 -14.56 9.79
C LEU A 34 -8.52 -14.69 9.73
N LEU A 35 -9.21 -13.68 10.24
CA LEU A 35 -10.67 -13.57 10.17
C LEU A 35 -11.10 -12.36 9.34
N ARG A 36 -12.38 -12.35 9.00
CA ARG A 36 -13.01 -11.25 8.27
C ARG A 36 -14.03 -10.60 9.19
N ALA A 37 -13.74 -9.37 9.61
CA ALA A 37 -14.66 -8.56 10.38
C ALA A 37 -15.47 -7.67 9.44
N ARG A 38 -16.78 -7.56 9.68
CA ARG A 38 -17.66 -6.66 8.94
C ARG A 38 -17.92 -5.42 9.76
N VAL A 39 -17.72 -4.25 9.18
CA VAL A 39 -18.04 -2.98 9.85
C VAL A 39 -19.55 -2.85 9.94
N THR A 40 -20.07 -2.78 11.17
CA THR A 40 -21.50 -2.67 11.45
C THR A 40 -21.93 -1.23 11.71
N ALA A 41 -21.09 -0.44 12.38
CA ALA A 41 -21.37 0.95 12.68
C ALA A 41 -20.10 1.82 12.62
N VAL A 42 -20.28 3.09 12.26
CA VAL A 42 -19.23 4.10 12.32
C VAL A 42 -19.79 5.38 12.90
N ARG A 43 -19.12 5.94 13.90
CA ARG A 43 -19.45 7.22 14.55
C ARG A 43 -18.32 8.21 14.27
N TYR A 44 -18.65 9.31 13.59
CA TYR A 44 -17.68 10.33 13.21
C TYR A 44 -17.70 11.49 14.21
N GLY A 45 -16.55 11.79 14.81
CA GLY A 45 -16.26 13.01 15.55
C GLY A 45 -15.62 14.04 14.63
N GLU A 46 -16.46 14.72 13.85
CA GLU A 46 -16.03 15.70 12.84
C GLU A 46 -15.64 17.03 13.47
N VAL A 47 -14.49 17.55 13.05
CA VAL A 47 -14.05 18.90 13.40
C VAL A 47 -14.14 19.79 12.15
N TRP A 48 -15.13 20.67 12.15
CA TRP A 48 -15.40 21.59 11.05
C TRP A 48 -14.55 22.87 11.21
N GLU A 49 -13.90 23.32 10.13
CA GLU A 49 -13.18 24.61 10.10
C GLU A 49 -14.16 25.75 9.76
N ASP A 50 -14.78 25.69 8.59
CA ASP A 50 -15.60 26.77 8.02
C ASP A 50 -17.06 26.31 7.73
N GLY A 51 -17.55 25.29 8.44
CA GLY A 51 -18.89 24.70 8.22
C GLY A 51 -19.09 23.94 6.90
N THR A 52 -18.12 23.99 5.99
CA THR A 52 -18.11 23.25 4.70
C THR A 52 -16.87 22.39 4.51
N THR A 53 -15.84 22.62 5.32
CA THR A 53 -14.57 21.88 5.31
C THR A 53 -14.41 21.18 6.67
N VAL A 54 -14.17 19.88 6.63
CA VAL A 54 -13.81 19.05 7.79
C VAL A 54 -12.30 18.87 7.79
N ASP A 55 -11.65 19.14 8.90
CA ASP A 55 -10.22 18.87 9.08
C ASP A 55 -10.02 17.39 9.44
N ASP A 56 -9.40 16.63 8.54
CA ASP A 56 -9.18 15.20 8.74
C ASP A 56 -8.26 14.94 9.96
N ALA A 57 -7.20 15.73 10.13
CA ALA A 57 -6.19 15.48 11.16
C ALA A 57 -6.72 15.69 12.58
N ARG A 58 -7.70 16.58 12.75
CA ARG A 58 -8.37 16.82 14.04
C ARG A 58 -9.63 15.98 14.24
N SER A 59 -10.13 15.34 13.18
CA SER A 59 -11.33 14.52 13.25
C SER A 59 -11.01 13.10 13.70
N THR A 60 -12.02 12.42 14.24
CA THR A 60 -11.90 11.02 14.67
C THR A 60 -13.06 10.19 14.14
N ALA A 61 -12.85 8.89 13.99
CA ALA A 61 -13.90 7.96 13.61
C ALA A 61 -13.85 6.71 14.48
N ARG A 62 -14.93 6.42 15.19
CA ARG A 62 -15.08 5.17 15.94
C ARG A 62 -15.82 4.15 15.10
N VAL A 63 -15.18 3.02 14.86
CA VAL A 63 -15.65 1.95 13.99
C VAL A 63 -15.96 0.75 14.87
N THR A 64 -17.20 0.25 14.78
CA THR A 64 -17.61 -1.02 15.37
C THR A 64 -17.54 -2.09 14.28
N ALA A 65 -16.77 -3.14 14.54
CA ALA A 65 -16.63 -4.28 13.65
C ALA A 65 -17.16 -5.54 14.34
N ALA A 66 -17.95 -6.32 13.61
CA ALA A 66 -18.45 -7.61 14.05
C ALA A 66 -17.70 -8.75 13.35
N PHE A 67 -17.29 -9.77 14.10
CA PHE A 67 -16.75 -10.99 13.53
C PHE A 67 -17.18 -12.21 14.34
N THR A 68 -17.16 -13.38 13.71
CA THR A 68 -17.52 -14.64 14.38
C THR A 68 -16.31 -15.54 14.54
N TRP A 69 -16.17 -16.12 15.73
CA TRP A 69 -15.18 -17.14 16.03
C TRP A 69 -15.77 -18.19 16.97
N GLU A 70 -15.63 -19.47 16.61
CA GLU A 70 -16.05 -20.61 17.45
C GLU A 70 -17.53 -20.53 17.83
N GLY A 71 -18.35 -20.09 16.87
CA GLY A 71 -19.79 -19.94 17.04
C GLY A 71 -20.21 -18.74 17.87
N ARG A 72 -19.27 -17.92 18.37
CA ARG A 72 -19.55 -16.67 19.10
C ARG A 72 -19.35 -15.46 18.20
N GLU A 73 -20.26 -14.50 18.32
CA GLU A 73 -20.13 -13.20 17.67
C GLU A 73 -19.44 -12.22 18.62
N TYR A 74 -18.40 -11.56 18.13
CA TYR A 74 -17.64 -10.54 18.82
C TYR A 74 -17.94 -9.18 18.18
N LEU A 75 -18.15 -8.18 19.02
CA LEU A 75 -18.39 -6.79 18.63
C LEU A 75 -17.29 -5.93 19.24
N GLU A 76 -16.43 -5.40 18.39
CA GLU A 76 -15.24 -4.68 18.81
C GLU A 76 -15.27 -3.26 18.28
N GLU A 77 -14.94 -2.28 19.13
CA GLU A 77 -14.91 -0.86 18.77
C GLU A 77 -13.48 -0.37 18.71
N ARG A 78 -13.15 0.38 17.65
CA ARG A 78 -11.83 0.97 17.46
C ARG A 78 -11.92 2.41 16.99
N THR A 79 -11.07 3.26 17.56
CA THR A 79 -10.95 4.66 17.16
C THR A 79 -9.84 4.84 16.14
N TYR A 80 -10.17 5.45 15.01
CA TYR A 80 -9.27 5.89 13.96
C TYR A 80 -9.05 7.40 14.07
N GLN A 81 -7.81 7.83 13.83
CA GLN A 81 -7.47 9.23 13.64
C GLN A 81 -7.78 9.59 12.18
N GLY A 82 -8.61 10.60 11.98
CA GLY A 82 -9.13 10.97 10.66
C GLY A 82 -10.34 10.16 10.20
N ILE A 83 -11.09 10.77 9.29
CA ILE A 83 -12.29 10.23 8.64
C ILE A 83 -11.89 9.44 7.39
N ARG A 84 -10.81 9.86 6.72
CA ARG A 84 -10.31 9.28 5.47
C ARG A 84 -9.83 7.85 5.61
N GLU A 85 -9.09 7.57 6.68
CA GLU A 85 -8.51 6.24 6.92
C GLU A 85 -9.53 5.27 7.54
N ALA A 86 -10.66 5.79 8.02
CA ALA A 86 -11.69 5.00 8.65
C ALA A 86 -12.49 4.19 7.60
N PRO A 87 -12.64 2.87 7.79
CA PRO A 87 -13.47 2.04 6.92
C PRO A 87 -14.95 2.42 7.02
N ALA A 88 -15.70 2.19 5.95
CA ALA A 88 -17.12 2.54 5.88
C ALA A 88 -18.01 1.39 6.38
N VAL A 89 -19.26 1.71 6.73
CA VAL A 89 -20.27 0.71 7.09
C VAL A 89 -20.44 -0.30 5.95
N GLY A 90 -20.38 -1.59 6.30
CA GLY A 90 -20.49 -2.70 5.35
C GLY A 90 -19.16 -3.18 4.76
N ASP A 91 -18.05 -2.46 4.97
CA ASP A 91 -16.73 -2.94 4.55
C ASP A 91 -16.33 -4.21 5.32
N VAL A 92 -15.59 -5.07 4.63
CA VAL A 92 -15.01 -6.29 5.19
C VAL A 92 -13.52 -6.08 5.39
N LEU A 93 -13.09 -6.14 6.64
CA LEU A 93 -11.73 -5.91 7.09
C LEU A 93 -11.06 -7.25 7.40
N PRO A 94 -9.89 -7.53 6.81
CA PRO A 94 -9.08 -8.65 7.26
C PRO A 94 -8.47 -8.31 8.62
N ILE A 95 -8.81 -9.08 9.64
CA ILE A 95 -8.26 -8.96 11.00
C ILE A 95 -7.42 -10.20 11.34
N LEU A 96 -6.40 -9.98 12.15
CA LEU A 96 -5.66 -11.04 12.83
C LEU A 96 -6.15 -11.08 14.27
N LEU A 97 -6.41 -12.29 14.76
CA LEU A 97 -6.91 -12.53 16.09
C LEU A 97 -6.04 -13.58 16.77
N ASP A 98 -5.49 -13.22 17.92
CA ASP A 98 -4.69 -14.11 18.75
C ASP A 98 -5.61 -14.98 19.62
N PRO A 99 -5.59 -16.32 19.45
CA PRO A 99 -6.40 -17.24 20.25
C PRO A 99 -6.04 -17.30 21.73
N GLU A 100 -4.80 -17.01 22.09
CA GLU A 100 -4.35 -17.17 23.46
C GLU A 100 -4.72 -15.94 24.31
N THR A 101 -4.57 -14.75 23.75
CA THR A 101 -4.84 -13.49 24.45
C THR A 101 -6.20 -12.88 24.12
N GLY A 102 -6.85 -13.30 23.03
CA GLY A 102 -8.05 -12.66 22.49
C GLY A 102 -7.78 -11.31 21.83
N ALA A 103 -6.52 -10.87 21.73
CA ALA A 103 -6.16 -9.61 21.10
C ALA A 103 -6.39 -9.66 19.60
N TRP A 104 -6.90 -8.57 19.01
CA TRP A 104 -7.12 -8.48 17.57
C TRP A 104 -6.52 -7.21 16.98
N ALA A 105 -6.08 -7.29 15.72
CA ALA A 105 -5.60 -6.14 14.97
C ALA A 105 -5.95 -6.26 13.47
N PRO A 106 -6.20 -5.13 12.78
CA PRO A 106 -6.26 -5.09 11.34
C PRO A 106 -4.96 -5.62 10.73
N ARG A 107 -5.09 -6.44 9.69
CA ARG A 107 -3.93 -7.00 8.98
C ARG A 107 -3.00 -5.91 8.41
N THR A 108 -3.55 -4.75 8.05
CA THR A 108 -2.81 -3.61 7.51
C THR A 108 -1.80 -3.04 8.51
N GLU A 109 -2.05 -3.20 9.81
CA GLU A 109 -1.17 -2.70 10.87
C GLU A 109 -0.05 -3.68 11.19
N VAL A 110 -0.29 -4.98 11.00
CA VAL A 110 0.73 -6.02 11.17
C VAL A 110 1.63 -6.02 9.94
N ARG A 111 2.70 -5.23 10.00
CA ARG A 111 3.64 -4.99 8.89
C ARG A 111 4.53 -6.21 8.66
N HIS A 112 4.30 -6.92 7.55
CA HIS A 112 5.07 -8.10 7.13
C HIS A 112 6.37 -7.77 6.37
N HIS A 113 6.80 -6.51 6.33
CA HIS A 113 7.96 -6.08 5.53
C HIS A 113 9.32 -6.47 6.14
N TRP A 114 9.33 -7.22 7.25
CA TRP A 114 10.57 -7.72 7.87
C TRP A 114 11.36 -8.63 6.91
N LEU A 115 10.68 -9.38 6.04
CA LEU A 115 11.32 -10.19 5.00
C LEU A 115 12.06 -9.33 3.98
N LEU A 116 11.44 -8.22 3.55
CA LEU A 116 12.07 -7.27 2.62
C LEU A 116 13.31 -6.65 3.26
N MET A 117 13.20 -6.20 4.52
CA MET A 117 14.33 -5.63 5.26
C MET A 117 15.43 -6.68 5.51
N GLY A 118 15.07 -7.93 5.78
CA GLY A 118 16.02 -9.04 5.92
C GLY A 118 16.76 -9.34 4.62
N ALA A 119 16.07 -9.33 3.48
CA ALA A 119 16.68 -9.51 2.16
C ALA A 119 17.64 -8.35 1.83
N LEU A 120 17.24 -7.10 2.08
CA LEU A 120 18.10 -5.93 1.95
C LEU A 120 19.35 -6.03 2.83
N ALA A 121 19.17 -6.43 4.09
CA ALA A 121 20.28 -6.63 5.02
C ALA A 121 21.28 -7.69 4.51
N ALA A 122 20.78 -8.83 4.03
CA ALA A 122 21.63 -9.89 3.48
C ALA A 122 22.45 -9.40 2.28
N VAL A 123 21.84 -8.67 1.35
CA VAL A 123 22.54 -8.11 0.18
C VAL A 123 23.61 -7.09 0.61
N CYS A 124 23.27 -6.16 1.50
CA CYS A 124 24.20 -5.15 1.98
C CYS A 124 25.38 -5.76 2.76
N LEU A 125 25.12 -6.73 3.64
CA LEU A 125 26.15 -7.40 4.44
C LEU A 125 27.05 -8.29 3.57
N ALA A 126 26.50 -9.05 2.63
CA ALA A 126 27.30 -9.86 1.69
C ALA A 126 28.22 -8.98 0.85
N THR A 127 27.72 -7.83 0.39
CA THR A 127 28.48 -6.84 -0.38
C THR A 127 29.58 -6.21 0.48
N ALA A 128 29.26 -5.80 1.72
CA ALA A 128 30.24 -5.27 2.66
C ALA A 128 31.35 -6.30 2.96
N LEU A 129 30.99 -7.56 3.22
CA LEU A 129 31.93 -8.65 3.50
C LEU A 129 32.90 -8.86 2.33
N VAL A 130 32.39 -8.92 1.11
CA VAL A 130 33.23 -9.09 -0.09
C VAL A 130 34.19 -7.90 -0.28
N PHE A 131 33.71 -6.67 -0.11
CA PHE A 131 34.62 -5.52 -0.19
C PHE A 131 35.64 -5.49 0.96
N THR A 132 35.30 -5.98 2.16
CA THR A 132 36.26 -6.09 3.28
C THR A 132 37.33 -7.13 3.03
N LEU A 133 36.96 -8.31 2.51
CA LEU A 133 37.89 -9.39 2.21
C LEU A 133 38.75 -9.10 0.97
N GLY A 134 38.16 -8.47 -0.05
CA GLY A 134 38.86 -8.15 -1.30
C GLY A 134 39.82 -6.95 -1.21
N GLY A 135 39.81 -6.18 -0.13
CA GLY A 135 40.78 -5.09 0.08
C GLY A 135 40.85 -4.11 -1.10
N ASP A 136 42.02 -3.53 -1.36
CA ASP A 136 42.22 -2.63 -2.51
C ASP A 136 42.21 -3.35 -3.86
N ARG A 137 42.31 -4.70 -3.85
CA ARG A 137 42.21 -5.54 -5.05
C ARG A 137 40.78 -5.65 -5.57
N ALA A 138 39.77 -5.47 -4.72
CA ALA A 138 38.36 -5.49 -5.13
C ALA A 138 38.03 -4.44 -6.20
N ALA A 139 38.67 -3.26 -6.14
CA ALA A 139 38.51 -2.22 -7.17
C ALA A 139 39.09 -2.69 -8.51
N ALA A 140 40.31 -3.23 -8.47
CA ALA A 140 41.00 -3.72 -9.65
C ALA A 140 40.27 -4.91 -10.28
N GLU A 141 39.75 -5.83 -9.47
CA GLU A 141 38.96 -7.00 -9.91
C GLU A 141 37.62 -6.62 -10.54
N LEU A 142 36.98 -5.54 -10.08
CA LEU A 142 35.76 -5.01 -10.70
C LEU A 142 36.06 -4.32 -12.04
N THR A 143 37.18 -3.58 -12.14
CA THR A 143 37.59 -2.92 -13.39
C THR A 143 38.16 -3.87 -14.44
N ALA A 144 38.76 -4.99 -14.01
CA ALA A 144 39.37 -5.99 -14.88
C ALA A 144 38.43 -7.16 -15.18
N PHE A 145 37.15 -7.06 -14.79
CA PHE A 145 36.17 -8.13 -15.00
C PHE A 145 36.06 -8.51 -16.48
N ARG A 146 36.39 -9.76 -16.78
CA ARG A 146 36.15 -10.40 -18.09
C ARG A 146 35.29 -11.63 -17.83
N VAL A 147 34.26 -11.82 -18.66
CA VAL A 147 33.32 -12.96 -18.54
C VAL A 147 34.03 -14.32 -18.55
N GLY A 148 35.23 -14.41 -19.16
CA GLY A 148 36.05 -15.63 -19.19
C GLY A 148 37.04 -15.84 -18.03
N ALA A 149 37.15 -14.92 -17.07
CA ALA A 149 38.04 -15.06 -15.90
C ALA A 149 37.33 -14.50 -14.65
N PRO A 150 36.46 -15.29 -14.02
CA PRO A 150 35.54 -14.75 -13.02
C PRO A 150 36.23 -14.50 -11.68
N SER A 151 36.07 -13.29 -11.15
CA SER A 151 36.42 -12.96 -9.77
C SER A 151 35.19 -13.13 -8.88
N LEU A 152 35.39 -13.70 -7.69
CA LEU A 152 34.33 -13.88 -6.70
C LEU A 152 33.72 -12.52 -6.29
N THR A 153 34.54 -11.48 -6.24
CA THR A 153 34.14 -10.09 -5.98
C THR A 153 33.11 -9.60 -7.01
N ALA A 154 33.36 -9.84 -8.30
CA ALA A 154 32.45 -9.43 -9.36
C ALA A 154 31.17 -10.28 -9.39
N CYS A 155 31.27 -11.58 -9.13
CA CYS A 155 30.09 -12.46 -9.07
C CYS A 155 29.11 -12.02 -7.97
N VAL A 156 29.63 -11.75 -6.76
CA VAL A 156 28.79 -11.29 -5.64
C VAL A 156 28.23 -9.89 -5.89
N PHE A 157 29.01 -9.00 -6.50
CA PHE A 157 28.52 -7.67 -6.88
C PHE A 157 27.37 -7.75 -7.91
N LEU A 158 27.53 -8.57 -8.96
CA LEU A 158 26.47 -8.82 -9.96
C LEU A 158 25.23 -9.45 -9.32
N ALA A 159 25.41 -10.45 -8.44
CA ALA A 159 24.31 -11.07 -7.72
C ALA A 159 23.57 -10.08 -6.79
N ALA A 160 24.31 -9.22 -6.09
CA ALA A 160 23.75 -8.17 -5.24
C ALA A 160 22.94 -7.14 -6.05
N MET A 161 23.47 -6.71 -7.21
CA MET A 161 22.75 -5.82 -8.13
C MET A 161 21.50 -6.49 -8.70
N GLY A 162 21.61 -7.76 -9.11
CA GLY A 162 20.46 -8.53 -9.58
C GLY A 162 19.37 -8.67 -8.52
N ALA A 163 19.75 -8.97 -7.28
CA ALA A 163 18.82 -9.04 -6.15
C ALA A 163 18.15 -7.69 -5.86
N LEU A 164 18.90 -6.57 -5.90
CA LEU A 164 18.34 -5.23 -5.74
C LEU A 164 17.37 -4.86 -6.85
N CYS A 165 17.67 -5.20 -8.11
CA CYS A 165 16.73 -5.04 -9.22
C CYS A 165 15.45 -5.88 -9.01
N GLY A 166 15.57 -7.12 -8.55
CA GLY A 166 14.42 -7.98 -8.26
C GLY A 166 13.54 -7.43 -7.12
N LEU A 167 14.16 -6.95 -6.03
CA LEU A 167 13.45 -6.28 -4.94
C LEU A 167 12.79 -4.98 -5.41
N GLY A 168 13.46 -4.20 -6.25
CA GLY A 168 12.91 -3.00 -6.89
C GLY A 168 11.66 -3.33 -7.72
N ALA A 169 11.72 -4.36 -8.56
CA ALA A 169 10.57 -4.82 -9.34
C ALA A 169 9.41 -5.24 -8.44
N TRP A 170 9.68 -5.95 -7.34
CA TRP A 170 8.66 -6.34 -6.36
C TRP A 170 7.97 -5.11 -5.73
N VAL A 171 8.74 -4.08 -5.35
CA VAL A 171 8.20 -2.81 -4.82
C VAL A 171 7.30 -2.14 -5.87
N CYS A 172 7.73 -2.12 -7.13
CA CYS A 172 6.97 -1.51 -8.22
C CYS A 172 5.62 -2.20 -8.42
N VAL A 173 5.59 -3.52 -8.45
CA VAL A 173 4.35 -4.31 -8.57
C VAL A 173 3.46 -4.13 -7.34
N ARG A 174 4.05 -4.14 -6.13
CA ARG A 174 3.27 -4.16 -4.89
C ARG A 174 2.66 -2.81 -4.52
N PHE A 175 3.33 -1.71 -4.84
CA PHE A 175 2.98 -0.36 -4.39
C PHE A 175 2.68 0.61 -5.54
N LEU A 176 3.51 0.65 -6.59
CA LEU A 176 3.37 1.65 -7.66
C LEU A 176 2.28 1.27 -8.68
N MET A 177 2.25 0.01 -9.13
CA MET A 177 1.24 -0.47 -10.09
C MET A 177 -0.20 -0.28 -9.61
N PRO A 178 -0.58 -0.59 -8.35
CA PRO A 178 -1.94 -0.35 -7.86
C PRO A 178 -2.37 1.12 -7.95
N MET A 179 -1.44 2.07 -7.74
CA MET A 179 -1.74 3.50 -7.86
C MET A 179 -2.02 3.89 -9.31
N GLY A 180 -1.21 3.39 -10.26
CA GLY A 180 -1.41 3.62 -11.70
C GLY A 180 -2.64 2.92 -12.28
N LEU A 181 -3.02 1.76 -11.73
CA LEU A 181 -4.20 1.00 -12.18
C LEU A 181 -5.51 1.66 -11.78
N ARG A 182 -5.59 2.26 -10.59
CA ARG A 182 -6.82 2.85 -10.05
C ARG A 182 -7.57 3.79 -11.02
N PRO A 183 -6.94 4.79 -11.66
CA PRO A 183 -7.62 5.68 -12.60
C PRO A 183 -8.17 4.97 -13.85
N VAL A 184 -7.61 3.82 -14.22
CA VAL A 184 -8.09 3.00 -15.35
C VAL A 184 -9.19 2.04 -14.90
N VAL A 185 -8.98 1.35 -13.77
CA VAL A 185 -9.88 0.32 -13.27
C VAL A 185 -11.19 0.92 -12.76
N TYR A 186 -11.16 2.09 -12.10
CA TYR A 186 -12.36 2.67 -11.50
C TYR A 186 -13.47 2.99 -12.53
N PRO A 187 -13.22 3.75 -13.61
CA PRO A 187 -14.24 4.04 -14.62
C PRO A 187 -14.77 2.78 -15.30
N LEU A 188 -13.89 1.83 -15.60
CA LEU A 188 -14.25 0.55 -16.23
C LEU A 188 -15.11 -0.32 -15.30
N ALA A 189 -14.71 -0.46 -14.04
CA ALA A 189 -15.45 -1.21 -13.04
C ALA A 189 -16.83 -0.60 -12.78
N TRP A 190 -16.93 0.73 -12.73
CA TRP A 190 -18.20 1.42 -12.62
C TRP A 190 -19.11 1.17 -13.84
N GLY A 191 -18.56 1.30 -15.05
CA GLY A 191 -19.30 1.06 -16.29
C GLY A 191 -19.82 -0.37 -16.39
N LEU A 192 -18.97 -1.35 -16.03
CA LEU A 192 -19.34 -2.76 -15.99
C LEU A 192 -20.40 -3.05 -14.92
N ALA A 193 -20.26 -2.48 -13.71
CA ALA A 193 -21.26 -2.63 -12.65
C ALA A 193 -22.61 -2.05 -13.08
N ARG A 194 -22.61 -0.91 -13.78
CA ARG A 194 -23.83 -0.28 -14.31
C ARG A 194 -24.47 -1.13 -15.42
N ALA A 195 -23.67 -1.64 -16.36
CA ALA A 195 -24.14 -2.50 -17.45
C ALA A 195 -24.75 -3.81 -16.93
N LEU A 196 -24.21 -4.35 -15.84
CA LEU A 196 -24.71 -5.56 -15.18
C LEU A 196 -25.89 -5.29 -14.22
N GLY A 197 -26.43 -4.07 -14.18
CA GLY A 197 -27.57 -3.72 -13.32
C GLY A 197 -27.26 -3.74 -11.82
N ARG A 198 -25.98 -3.74 -11.41
CA ARG A 198 -25.56 -3.92 -10.01
C ARG A 198 -25.56 -2.63 -9.18
N GLY A 199 -25.80 -1.48 -9.81
CA GLY A 199 -25.77 -0.18 -9.15
C GLY A 199 -27.16 0.31 -8.78
N GLU A 200 -27.51 0.22 -7.50
CA GLU A 200 -28.71 0.83 -6.95
C GLU A 200 -28.49 2.34 -6.77
N PRO A 201 -29.32 3.21 -7.38
CA PRO A 201 -29.18 4.64 -7.21
C PRO A 201 -29.58 5.05 -5.79
N VAL A 202 -28.73 5.83 -5.13
CA VAL A 202 -28.96 6.39 -3.79
C VAL A 202 -28.83 7.91 -3.86
N GLU A 203 -29.79 8.61 -3.27
CA GLU A 203 -29.70 10.05 -3.10
C GLU A 203 -28.89 10.38 -1.84
N ALA A 204 -27.77 11.08 -2.06
CA ALA A 204 -26.85 11.45 -0.99
C ALA A 204 -26.68 12.96 -0.94
N ARG A 205 -26.89 13.54 0.24
CA ARG A 205 -26.63 14.96 0.51
C ARG A 205 -25.14 15.19 0.71
N CYS A 206 -24.56 16.12 -0.04
CA CYS A 206 -23.19 16.56 0.22
C CYS A 206 -23.17 17.39 1.51
N LEU A 207 -22.38 16.97 2.49
CA LEU A 207 -22.17 17.72 3.74
C LEU A 207 -21.06 18.77 3.56
N GLY A 208 -20.05 18.46 2.75
CA GLY A 208 -18.88 19.32 2.56
C GLY A 208 -17.71 18.55 1.96
N VAL A 209 -16.50 18.95 2.34
CA VAL A 209 -15.26 18.27 1.94
C VAL A 209 -14.39 17.98 3.16
N VAL A 210 -13.76 16.81 3.19
CA VAL A 210 -12.69 16.48 4.13
C VAL A 210 -11.37 16.98 3.56
N CYS A 211 -10.63 17.78 4.32
CA CYS A 211 -9.33 18.31 3.97
C CYS A 211 -8.25 17.48 4.65
N GLN A 212 -7.39 16.86 3.84
CA GLN A 212 -6.19 16.18 4.29
C GLN A 212 -4.98 16.97 3.79
N ARG A 213 -4.05 17.33 4.68
CA ARG A 213 -2.81 18.02 4.30
C ARG A 213 -1.68 17.00 4.25
N ASP A 214 -1.02 16.89 3.10
CA ASP A 214 0.15 16.02 2.95
C ASP A 214 1.36 16.60 3.71
N SER A 215 2.47 15.86 3.79
CA SER A 215 3.71 16.29 4.46
C SER A 215 4.24 17.63 3.94
N ASP A 216 3.94 17.94 2.68
CA ASP A 216 4.38 19.16 2.00
C ASP A 216 3.40 20.34 2.22
N GLY A 217 2.35 20.13 3.03
CA GLY A 217 1.34 21.11 3.38
C GLY A 217 0.26 21.35 2.30
N ALA A 218 0.37 20.69 1.14
CA ALA A 218 -0.63 20.81 0.08
C ALA A 218 -1.96 20.15 0.49
N PRO A 219 -3.09 20.89 0.44
CA PRO A 219 -4.39 20.34 0.84
C PRO A 219 -5.04 19.53 -0.28
N SER A 220 -5.39 18.29 0.05
CA SER A 220 -6.22 17.40 -0.74
C SER A 220 -7.65 17.39 -0.20
N TYR A 221 -8.64 17.60 -1.07
CA TYR A 221 -10.06 17.69 -0.67
C TYR A 221 -10.84 16.47 -1.12
N PHE A 222 -11.60 15.86 -0.22
CA PHE A 222 -12.38 14.65 -0.47
C PHE A 222 -13.86 14.93 -0.19
N PRO A 223 -14.74 14.81 -1.18
CA PRO A 223 -16.17 15.03 -0.98
C PRO A 223 -16.77 14.14 0.12
N TYR A 224 -17.58 14.74 0.98
CA TYR A 224 -18.21 14.07 2.12
C TYR A 224 -19.73 14.08 1.98
N PHE A 225 -20.33 12.90 2.01
CA PHE A 225 -21.76 12.72 1.75
C PHE A 225 -22.46 12.01 2.91
N ALA A 226 -23.75 12.30 3.07
CA ALA A 226 -24.66 11.57 3.95
C ALA A 226 -25.86 11.07 3.14
N TRP A 227 -26.35 9.88 3.45
CA TRP A 227 -27.55 9.31 2.83
C TRP A 227 -28.34 8.50 3.85
N LYS A 228 -29.64 8.31 3.59
CA LYS A 228 -30.51 7.51 4.46
C LYS A 228 -30.34 6.02 4.15
N GLY A 229 -29.59 5.33 5.00
CA GLY A 229 -29.49 3.88 4.99
C GLY A 229 -30.59 3.19 5.79
N PRO A 230 -30.65 1.85 5.73
CA PRO A 230 -31.67 1.06 6.44
C PRO A 230 -31.58 1.17 7.97
N ALA A 231 -30.41 1.47 8.51
CA ALA A 231 -30.16 1.62 9.95
C ALA A 231 -30.09 3.09 10.42
N GLY A 232 -30.40 4.05 9.53
CA GLY A 232 -30.29 5.49 9.81
C GLY A 232 -29.40 6.22 8.82
N GLU A 233 -28.97 7.43 9.18
CA GLU A 233 -28.08 8.23 8.33
C GLU A 233 -26.68 7.63 8.30
N VAL A 234 -26.18 7.34 7.10
CA VAL A 234 -24.85 6.79 6.85
C VAL A 234 -24.01 7.86 6.17
N ARG A 235 -22.81 8.09 6.69
CA ARG A 235 -21.85 9.03 6.11
C ARG A 235 -20.81 8.27 5.28
N TRP A 236 -20.34 8.91 4.22
CA TRP A 236 -19.37 8.35 3.29
C TRP A 236 -18.43 9.42 2.78
N CYS A 237 -17.13 9.17 2.92
CA CYS A 237 -16.07 9.99 2.35
C CYS A 237 -15.63 9.38 1.02
N ALA A 238 -15.60 10.20 -0.03
CA ALA A 238 -15.13 9.75 -1.33
C ALA A 238 -13.63 9.38 -1.25
N PRO A 239 -13.21 8.30 -1.91
CA PRO A 239 -11.85 7.80 -1.75
C PRO A 239 -10.82 8.58 -2.59
N ASP A 240 -11.27 9.41 -3.54
CA ASP A 240 -10.42 10.19 -4.46
C ASP A 240 -10.47 11.69 -4.15
N ALA A 241 -9.30 12.34 -4.25
CA ALA A 241 -9.19 13.77 -4.08
C ALA A 241 -9.82 14.51 -5.28
N MET A 242 -10.41 15.67 -5.01
CA MET A 242 -11.09 16.50 -5.99
C MET A 242 -10.89 17.98 -5.72
N GLY A 243 -11.25 18.80 -6.72
CA GLY A 243 -11.34 20.24 -6.51
C GLY A 243 -12.37 20.58 -5.43
N ARG A 244 -11.99 21.45 -4.49
CA ARG A 244 -12.82 21.90 -3.34
C ARG A 244 -14.25 22.27 -3.69
N ARG A 245 -14.48 22.90 -4.85
CA ARG A 245 -15.79 23.42 -5.29
C ARG A 245 -16.58 22.47 -6.19
N ARG A 246 -16.13 21.21 -6.37
CA ARG A 246 -16.78 20.26 -7.29
C ARG A 246 -18.17 19.86 -6.81
N TYR A 247 -18.32 19.63 -5.50
CA TYR A 247 -19.59 19.34 -4.85
C TYR A 247 -19.92 20.48 -3.90
N ARG A 248 -21.17 20.97 -3.95
CA ARG A 248 -21.64 22.04 -3.06
C ARG A 248 -22.23 21.41 -1.81
N ALA A 249 -21.88 21.96 -0.64
CA ALA A 249 -22.50 21.56 0.60
C ALA A 249 -24.01 21.85 0.56
N GLY A 250 -24.82 20.96 1.13
CA GLY A 250 -26.27 21.07 1.20
C GLY A 250 -27.02 20.52 -0.01
N THR A 251 -26.37 20.32 -1.17
CA THR A 251 -27.05 19.79 -2.37
C THR A 251 -27.03 18.27 -2.43
N THR A 252 -28.12 17.69 -2.95
CA THR A 252 -28.25 16.23 -3.15
C THR A 252 -27.63 15.80 -4.46
N TYR A 253 -26.89 14.71 -4.44
CA TYR A 253 -26.26 14.07 -5.58
C TYR A 253 -26.63 12.60 -5.65
N ARG A 254 -26.67 12.06 -6.88
CA ARG A 254 -26.97 10.65 -7.12
C ARG A 254 -25.69 9.82 -7.05
N LEU A 255 -25.59 8.97 -6.03
CA LEU A 255 -24.56 7.95 -5.88
C LEU A 255 -25.13 6.58 -6.26
N TYR A 256 -24.27 5.58 -6.34
CA TYR A 256 -24.63 4.21 -6.67
C TYR A 256 -24.10 3.27 -5.62
N ARG A 257 -24.97 2.46 -5.04
CA ARG A 257 -24.58 1.38 -4.14
C ARG A 257 -24.40 0.11 -4.95
N ASP A 258 -23.24 -0.52 -4.84
CA ASP A 258 -23.00 -1.83 -5.44
C ASP A 258 -23.77 -2.90 -4.63
N GLY A 259 -24.67 -3.63 -5.28
CA GLY A 259 -25.51 -4.65 -4.65
C GLY A 259 -24.73 -5.83 -4.06
N ARG A 260 -23.49 -6.08 -4.49
CA ARG A 260 -22.65 -7.16 -3.93
C ARG A 260 -21.81 -6.71 -2.74
N THR A 261 -21.10 -5.60 -2.89
CA THR A 261 -20.16 -5.14 -1.85
C THR A 261 -20.82 -4.18 -0.86
N GLY A 262 -21.99 -3.64 -1.19
CA GLY A 262 -22.66 -2.58 -0.43
C GLY A 262 -21.93 -1.24 -0.50
N ARG A 263 -20.81 -1.15 -1.22
CA ARG A 263 -19.98 0.06 -1.32
C ARG A 263 -20.67 1.12 -2.16
N LEU A 264 -20.48 2.36 -1.74
CA LEU A 264 -20.89 3.51 -2.53
C LEU A 264 -19.85 3.84 -3.59
N LEU A 265 -20.36 4.04 -4.79
CA LEU A 265 -19.65 4.41 -5.99
C LEU A 265 -20.25 5.71 -6.52
N ARG A 266 -19.41 6.62 -6.97
CA ARG A 266 -19.85 7.83 -7.67
C ARG A 266 -19.77 7.60 -9.18
N PRO A 267 -20.61 8.25 -9.99
CA PRO A 267 -20.38 8.26 -11.42
C PRO A 267 -19.00 8.87 -11.73
N PRO A 268 -18.19 8.24 -12.60
CA PRO A 268 -16.93 8.82 -13.04
C PRO A 268 -17.22 10.12 -13.77
N THR A 269 -16.35 11.11 -13.56
CA THR A 269 -16.45 12.39 -14.24
C THR A 269 -16.02 12.27 -15.70
N GLY A 270 -16.52 13.14 -16.57
CA GLY A 270 -16.07 13.19 -17.97
C GLY A 270 -14.56 13.37 -18.11
N ARG A 271 -13.93 14.11 -17.17
CA ARG A 271 -12.46 14.25 -17.11
C ARG A 271 -11.77 12.95 -16.73
N GLU A 272 -12.29 12.19 -15.78
CA GLU A 272 -11.72 10.87 -15.41
C GLU A 272 -11.82 9.89 -16.57
N ILE A 273 -12.93 9.89 -17.30
CA ILE A 273 -13.10 9.05 -18.50
C ILE A 273 -12.12 9.48 -19.60
N ALA A 274 -12.04 10.78 -19.88
CA ALA A 274 -11.11 11.32 -20.88
C ALA A 274 -9.63 11.13 -20.50
N ALA A 275 -9.33 11.00 -19.20
CA ALA A 275 -7.99 10.76 -18.71
C ALA A 275 -7.58 9.29 -18.76
N VAL A 276 -8.49 8.34 -19.02
CA VAL A 276 -8.15 6.90 -19.09
C VAL A 276 -7.01 6.61 -20.07
N PRO A 277 -7.00 7.13 -21.32
CA PRO A 277 -5.89 6.92 -22.24
C PRO A 277 -4.57 7.50 -21.71
N LEU A 278 -4.62 8.67 -21.08
CA LEU A 278 -3.44 9.31 -20.49
C LEU A 278 -2.94 8.53 -19.27
N ALA A 279 -3.84 7.93 -18.48
CA ALA A 279 -3.52 7.10 -17.33
C ALA A 279 -2.86 5.76 -17.71
N LEU A 280 -2.97 5.33 -18.97
CA LEU A 280 -2.20 4.19 -19.49
C LEU A 280 -0.71 4.50 -19.63
N LEU A 281 -0.30 5.76 -19.81
CA LEU A 281 1.11 6.15 -19.93
C LEU A 281 1.93 5.80 -18.67
N PRO A 282 1.56 6.25 -17.45
CA PRO A 282 2.29 5.88 -16.25
C PRO A 282 2.21 4.37 -16.00
N LEU A 283 1.09 3.72 -16.32
CA LEU A 283 0.97 2.26 -16.20
C LEU A 283 1.97 1.54 -17.12
N LEU A 284 2.09 1.98 -18.37
CA LEU A 284 3.03 1.44 -19.34
C LEU A 284 4.47 1.74 -18.92
N PHE A 285 4.76 2.93 -18.41
CA PHE A 285 6.05 3.29 -17.84
C PHE A 285 6.42 2.38 -16.66
N PHE A 286 5.54 2.21 -15.67
CA PHE A 286 5.78 1.32 -14.54
C PHE A 286 5.88 -0.14 -14.99
N GLY A 287 5.11 -0.56 -15.98
CA GLY A 287 5.20 -1.88 -16.60
C GLY A 287 6.56 -2.12 -17.25
N MET A 288 7.03 -1.20 -18.10
CA MET A 288 8.34 -1.25 -18.74
C MET A 288 9.47 -1.20 -17.72
N MET A 289 9.39 -0.33 -16.72
CA MET A 289 10.39 -0.24 -15.66
C MET A 289 10.46 -1.54 -14.86
N THR A 290 9.32 -2.13 -14.51
CA THR A 290 9.26 -3.43 -13.82
C THR A 290 9.87 -4.53 -14.69
N LEU A 291 9.53 -4.58 -15.98
CA LEU A 291 10.07 -5.54 -16.93
C LEU A 291 11.58 -5.38 -17.08
N SER A 292 12.07 -4.14 -17.22
CA SER A 292 13.50 -3.83 -17.30
C SER A 292 14.25 -4.26 -16.04
N MET A 293 13.69 -4.00 -14.85
CA MET A 293 14.26 -4.46 -13.59
C MET A 293 14.28 -5.99 -13.49
N LEU A 294 13.22 -6.68 -13.93
CA LEU A 294 13.17 -8.16 -13.93
C LEU A 294 14.18 -8.76 -14.91
N LEU A 295 14.27 -8.22 -16.13
CA LEU A 295 15.25 -8.66 -17.13
C LEU A 295 16.68 -8.41 -16.66
N SER A 296 16.94 -7.25 -16.04
CA SER A 296 18.24 -6.93 -15.44
C SER A 296 18.55 -7.86 -14.27
N ALA A 297 17.58 -8.14 -13.40
CA ALA A 297 17.74 -9.10 -12.31
C ALA A 297 18.09 -10.49 -12.83
N ALA A 298 17.34 -11.00 -13.81
CA ALA A 298 17.60 -12.29 -14.43
C ALA A 298 18.96 -12.35 -15.12
N GLY A 299 19.32 -11.33 -15.91
CA GLY A 299 20.61 -11.26 -16.60
C GLY A 299 21.79 -11.20 -15.64
N LEU A 300 21.71 -10.35 -14.61
CA LEU A 300 22.79 -10.20 -13.61
C LEU A 300 22.96 -11.45 -12.76
N LEU A 301 21.86 -12.09 -12.34
CA LEU A 301 21.90 -13.36 -11.60
C LEU A 301 22.41 -14.51 -12.46
N LEU A 302 22.02 -14.57 -13.74
CA LEU A 302 22.52 -15.57 -14.69
C LEU A 302 24.01 -15.38 -14.95
N CYS A 303 24.46 -14.14 -15.18
CA CYS A 303 25.88 -13.84 -15.32
C CYS A 303 26.66 -14.25 -14.07
N ALA A 304 26.17 -13.92 -12.87
CA ALA A 304 26.78 -14.32 -11.60
C ALA A 304 26.84 -15.85 -11.44
N ALA A 305 25.80 -16.58 -11.85
CA ALA A 305 25.75 -18.03 -11.78
C ALA A 305 26.72 -18.69 -12.76
N LEU A 306 26.82 -18.19 -13.99
CA LEU A 306 27.74 -18.69 -15.02
C LEU A 306 29.20 -18.35 -14.74
N SER A 307 29.44 -17.28 -13.98
CA SER A 307 30.77 -16.88 -13.52
C SER A 307 31.14 -17.46 -12.16
N ALA A 308 30.25 -18.16 -11.48
CA ALA A 308 30.60 -18.77 -10.20
C ALA A 308 31.69 -19.84 -10.43
N PRO A 309 32.84 -19.78 -9.71
CA PRO A 309 33.83 -20.83 -9.79
C PRO A 309 33.19 -22.14 -9.30
N LEU A 310 33.13 -23.15 -10.19
CA LEU A 310 32.70 -24.49 -9.80
C LEU A 310 33.66 -25.01 -8.71
N PRO A 311 33.14 -25.71 -7.68
CA PRO A 311 33.96 -26.31 -6.63
C PRO A 311 34.93 -27.38 -7.17
#